data_AF-A0A3D5XPP8-F1
#
_entry.id   AF-A0A3D5XPP8-F1
#
_cell.length_a   1.000
_cell.length_b   1.000
_cell.length_c   1.000
_cell.angle_alpha   90.00
_cell.angle_beta   90.00
_cell.angle_gamma   90.00
#
_symmetry.space_group_name_H-M   'P 1'
#
loop_
_entity.id
_entity.type
_entity.pdbx_description
1 polymer ?
#
loop_
_entity_poly.entity_id
_entity_poly.type
_entity_poly.pdbx_seq_one_letter_code
_entity_poly.pdbx_strand_id
1 'polypeptide(L)'
;MNYIVMETNLSYAVVLDEKGRFKKVANLNYEVGQKINDVYEMKEIKEEFYLSKKMFATLATLAAVFVFVFSLIFDMPMTPYASIYFSINPEVRIDVNKKNEVINLKGMNDDGKDLILNYNYKDKNLDKVSDDLIDKAIDMGYLYDGRTISISFEGKDSEWIATTKNEYSKHINNYLQDKVSVTIQFDDEDSYEIIIPVNNNQFEDNHYGDSDYDDSDYGPNNDG
;
A
#
# COMPACT_ATOMS: atom_id res chain seq x y z
N MET A 1 -40.43 57.69 37.37
CA MET A 1 -40.83 57.44 35.96
C MET A 1 -41.86 56.34 36.01
N ASN A 2 -43.01 56.53 35.36
CA ASN A 2 -44.03 55.50 35.31
C ASN A 2 -43.74 54.53 34.17
N TYR A 3 -43.96 53.24 34.41
CA TYR A 3 -43.85 52.18 33.42
C TYR A 3 -45.18 51.45 33.30
N ILE A 4 -45.55 51.00 32.10
CA ILE A 4 -46.67 50.08 31.91
C ILE A 4 -46.16 48.70 31.52
N VAL A 5 -46.65 47.66 32.19
CA VAL A 5 -46.30 46.27 31.92
C VAL A 5 -46.98 45.86 30.62
N MET A 6 -46.19 45.45 29.63
CA MET A 6 -46.68 45.06 28.30
C MET A 6 -46.79 43.54 28.18
N GLU A 7 -45.85 42.81 28.79
CA GLU A 7 -45.77 41.35 28.72
C GLU A 7 -45.11 40.80 29.99
N THR A 8 -45.51 39.60 30.40
CA THR A 8 -44.96 38.93 31.58
C THR A 8 -44.54 37.51 31.21
N ASN A 9 -43.33 37.13 31.60
CA ASN A 9 -42.75 35.79 31.46
C ASN A 9 -42.32 35.29 32.86
N LEU A 10 -41.98 34.00 32.99
CA LEU A 10 -41.62 33.41 34.31
C LEU A 10 -40.50 34.16 35.04
N SER A 11 -39.48 34.63 34.31
CA SER A 11 -38.27 35.25 34.88
C SER A 11 -38.12 36.74 34.60
N TYR A 12 -38.90 37.30 33.67
CA TYR A 12 -38.79 38.70 33.26
C TYR A 12 -40.14 39.26 32.79
N ALA A 13 -40.30 40.58 32.88
CA ALA A 13 -41.40 41.31 32.31
C ALA A 13 -40.87 42.37 31.33
N VAL A 14 -41.67 42.71 30.32
CA VAL A 14 -41.37 43.79 29.38
C VAL A 14 -42.23 44.98 29.76
N VAL A 15 -41.59 46.12 30.00
CA VAL A 15 -42.27 47.36 30.39
C VAL A 15 -42.01 48.47 29.38
N LEU A 16 -43.00 49.35 29.21
CA LEU A 16 -42.91 50.53 28.36
C LEU A 16 -42.76 51.78 29.24
N ASP A 17 -41.68 52.53 29.02
CA ASP A 17 -41.38 53.82 29.66
C ASP A 17 -42.20 54.97 29.02
N GLU A 18 -42.36 56.09 29.73
CA GLU A 18 -43.05 57.31 29.24
C GLU A 18 -42.45 57.87 27.94
N LYS A 19 -41.18 57.55 27.68
CA LYS A 19 -40.47 57.92 26.44
C LYS A 19 -40.69 56.95 25.28
N GLY A 20 -41.61 55.98 25.41
CA GLY A 20 -41.89 54.97 24.38
C GLY A 20 -40.81 53.91 24.24
N ARG A 21 -39.96 53.71 25.25
CA ARG A 21 -38.87 52.72 25.23
C ARG A 21 -39.30 51.44 25.93
N PHE A 22 -39.04 50.29 25.31
CA PHE A 22 -39.22 48.99 25.93
C PHE A 22 -38.00 48.62 26.78
N LYS A 23 -38.22 48.08 27.98
CA LYS A 23 -37.17 47.58 28.87
C LYS A 23 -37.54 46.20 29.41
N LYS A 24 -36.55 45.33 29.56
CA LYS A 24 -36.68 44.04 30.26
C LYS A 24 -36.35 44.24 31.74
N VAL A 25 -37.26 43.83 32.60
CA VAL A 25 -37.16 43.99 34.05
C VAL A 25 -37.45 42.66 34.73
N ALA A 26 -36.96 42.45 35.95
CA ALA A 26 -37.27 41.25 36.71
C ALA A 26 -38.78 41.14 36.95
N ASN A 27 -39.38 39.96 36.72
CA ASN A 27 -40.80 39.77 37.02
C ASN A 27 -40.98 39.55 38.53
N LEU A 28 -41.61 40.52 39.21
CA LEU A 28 -41.99 40.41 40.62
C LEU A 28 -43.48 40.06 40.79
N ASN A 29 -44.00 39.20 39.91
CA ASN A 29 -45.42 38.88 39.75
C ASN A 29 -46.27 40.08 39.29
N TYR A 30 -45.80 40.77 38.25
CA TYR A 30 -46.56 41.84 37.63
C TYR A 30 -47.70 41.28 36.77
N GLU A 31 -48.72 42.11 36.54
CA GLU A 31 -49.81 41.82 35.60
C GLU A 31 -49.73 42.70 34.35
N VAL A 32 -50.13 42.17 33.20
CA VAL A 32 -50.15 42.94 31.95
C VAL A 32 -51.13 44.12 32.07
N GLY A 33 -50.68 45.31 31.69
CA GLY A 33 -51.42 46.57 31.82
C GLY A 33 -51.20 47.30 33.15
N GLN A 34 -50.51 46.69 34.13
CA GLN A 34 -50.21 47.32 35.41
C GLN A 34 -49.24 48.50 35.24
N LYS A 35 -49.51 49.61 35.94
CA LYS A 35 -48.58 50.75 36.02
C LYS A 35 -47.68 50.61 37.25
N ILE A 36 -46.37 50.61 37.04
CA ILE A 36 -45.36 50.42 38.08
C ILE A 36 -44.29 51.52 38.00
N ASN A 37 -43.74 51.89 39.15
CA ASN A 37 -42.77 53.00 39.26
C ASN A 37 -41.37 52.54 39.63
N ASP A 38 -41.27 51.36 40.24
CA ASP A 38 -40.02 50.75 40.66
C ASP A 38 -39.80 49.50 39.82
N VAL A 39 -38.74 49.50 39.01
CA VAL A 39 -38.41 48.41 38.11
C VAL A 39 -36.93 48.09 38.19
N TYR A 40 -36.63 46.82 38.41
CA TYR A 40 -35.26 46.32 38.40
C TYR A 40 -34.91 45.88 36.98
N GLU A 41 -34.23 46.77 36.25
CA GLU A 41 -33.75 46.50 34.90
C GLU A 41 -32.75 45.34 34.92
N MET A 42 -33.06 44.30 34.15
CA MET A 42 -32.14 43.17 34.00
C MET A 42 -31.03 43.59 33.04
N LYS A 43 -29.78 43.62 33.53
CA LYS A 43 -28.63 43.73 32.64
C LYS A 43 -28.58 42.46 31.80
N GLU A 44 -28.63 42.61 30.47
CA GLU A 44 -28.29 41.51 29.57
C GLU A 44 -26.85 41.10 29.84
N ILE A 45 -26.67 39.94 30.48
CA ILE A 45 -25.36 39.31 30.59
C ILE A 45 -25.07 38.79 29.18
N LYS A 46 -24.35 39.58 28.39
CA LYS A 46 -23.69 39.04 27.19
C LYS A 46 -22.61 38.10 27.69
N GLU A 47 -22.88 36.81 27.70
CA GLU A 47 -21.83 35.80 27.85
C GLU A 47 -20.95 35.87 26.60
N GLU A 48 -19.97 36.77 26.62
CA GLU A 48 -18.90 36.75 25.66
C GLU A 48 -18.00 35.57 26.02
N PHE A 49 -18.19 34.44 25.34
CA PHE A 49 -17.27 33.31 25.38
C PHE A 49 -15.93 33.74 24.79
N TYR A 50 -15.10 34.39 25.60
CA TYR A 50 -13.72 34.68 25.24
C TYR A 50 -12.90 33.41 25.38
N LEU A 51 -12.86 32.57 24.35
CA LEU A 51 -11.69 31.71 24.21
C LEU A 51 -10.49 32.62 24.06
N SER A 52 -9.60 32.61 25.06
CA SER A 52 -8.41 33.45 25.03
C SER A 52 -7.60 33.15 23.77
N LYS A 53 -7.02 34.18 23.13
CA LYS A 53 -6.17 34.00 21.93
C LYS A 53 -5.05 32.96 22.14
N LYS A 54 -4.63 32.73 23.39
CA LYS A 54 -3.66 31.70 23.78
C LYS A 54 -4.22 30.28 23.67
N MET A 55 -5.51 30.07 23.96
CA MET A 55 -6.18 28.76 23.76
C MET A 55 -6.37 28.44 22.28
N PHE A 56 -6.71 29.45 21.46
CA PHE A 56 -6.74 29.26 20.00
C PHE A 56 -5.36 28.96 19.43
N ALA A 57 -4.32 29.67 19.89
CA ALA A 57 -2.95 29.44 19.44
C ALA A 57 -2.45 28.02 19.79
N THR A 58 -2.73 27.55 21.01
CA THR A 58 -2.34 26.19 21.44
C THR A 58 -3.07 25.10 20.66
N LEU A 59 -4.37 25.27 20.40
CA LEU A 59 -5.14 24.32 19.60
C LEU A 59 -4.66 24.27 18.14
N ALA A 60 -4.33 25.42 17.56
CA ALA A 60 -3.79 25.50 16.21
C ALA A 60 -2.41 24.82 16.10
N THR A 61 -1.53 24.98 17.09
CA THR A 61 -0.22 24.31 17.09
C THR A 61 -0.37 22.79 17.17
N LEU A 62 -1.30 22.27 17.98
CA LEU A 62 -1.51 20.83 18.10
C LEU A 62 -2.04 20.22 16.79
N ALA A 63 -2.97 20.91 16.13
CA ALA A 63 -3.47 20.50 14.81
C ALA A 63 -2.36 20.50 13.75
N ALA A 64 -1.49 21.51 13.75
CA ALA A 64 -0.36 21.60 12.81
C ALA A 64 0.65 20.46 13.02
N VAL A 65 0.98 20.13 14.28
CA VAL A 65 1.87 18.99 14.59
C VAL A 65 1.23 17.68 14.16
N PHE A 66 -0.07 17.49 14.37
CA PHE A 66 -0.76 16.29 13.94
C PHE A 66 -0.74 16.11 12.41
N VAL A 67 -1.03 17.17 11.66
CA VAL A 67 -0.93 17.15 10.19
C VAL A 67 0.50 16.85 9.74
N PHE A 68 1.50 17.47 10.36
CA PHE A 68 2.90 17.26 9.99
C PHE A 68 3.36 15.82 10.26
N VAL A 69 3.04 15.26 11.42
CA VAL A 69 3.35 13.86 11.76
C VAL A 69 2.60 12.91 10.83
N PHE A 70 1.33 13.19 10.54
CA PHE A 70 0.54 12.37 9.62
C PHE A 70 1.12 12.40 8.21
N SER A 71 1.52 13.56 7.69
CA SER A 71 2.16 13.70 6.37
C SER A 71 3.51 12.98 6.27
N LEU A 72 4.31 12.92 7.34
CA LEU A 72 5.58 12.19 7.35
C LEU A 72 5.40 10.67 7.41
N ILE A 73 4.32 10.19 8.04
CA ILE A 73 4.04 8.75 8.17
C ILE A 73 3.26 8.23 6.94
N PHE A 74 2.40 9.05 6.34
CA PHE A 74 1.59 8.72 5.16
C PHE A 74 2.31 9.01 3.83
N ASP A 75 3.59 8.65 3.72
CA ASP A 75 4.24 8.48 2.42
C ASP A 75 3.75 7.15 1.82
N MET A 76 2.52 7.14 1.33
CA MET A 76 1.96 6.05 0.52
C MET A 76 2.32 6.32 -0.94
N PRO A 77 3.36 5.70 -1.51
CA PRO A 77 3.67 5.79 -2.93
C PRO A 77 2.59 5.02 -3.71
N MET A 78 1.44 5.67 -3.91
CA MET A 78 0.32 5.23 -4.74
C MET A 78 0.61 5.39 -6.24
N THR A 79 1.82 5.82 -6.60
CA THR A 79 2.24 6.03 -7.98
C THR A 79 3.02 4.82 -8.48
N PRO A 80 2.56 4.16 -9.57
CA PRO A 80 3.32 3.11 -10.22
C PRO A 80 4.62 3.68 -10.71
N TYR A 81 5.73 3.06 -10.30
CA TYR A 81 7.05 3.42 -10.75
C TYR A 81 7.50 2.55 -11.93
N ALA A 82 7.06 1.29 -11.95
CA ALA A 82 7.27 0.35 -13.05
C ALA A 82 6.16 -0.70 -13.14
N SER A 83 5.99 -1.25 -14.33
CA SER A 83 5.11 -2.39 -14.63
C SER A 83 5.97 -3.58 -15.07
N ILE A 84 5.72 -4.75 -14.47
CA ILE A 84 6.40 -5.99 -14.83
C ILE A 84 5.38 -6.88 -15.54
N TYR A 85 5.72 -7.32 -16.75
CA TYR A 85 4.94 -8.27 -17.52
C TYR A 85 5.53 -9.66 -17.31
N PHE A 86 4.69 -10.58 -16.86
CA PHE A 86 5.04 -11.98 -16.72
C PHE A 86 4.19 -12.76 -17.73
N SER A 87 4.84 -13.34 -18.73
CA SER A 87 4.20 -14.13 -19.78
C SER A 87 4.67 -15.57 -19.70
N ILE A 88 3.78 -16.41 -19.18
CA ILE A 88 3.86 -17.88 -19.34
C ILE A 88 2.54 -18.38 -19.94
N ASN A 89 1.69 -17.54 -20.52
CA ASN A 89 0.27 -17.86 -20.71
C ASN A 89 -0.28 -18.68 -19.52
N PRO A 90 -0.43 -18.06 -18.35
CA PRO A 90 -1.06 -16.74 -18.15
C PRO A 90 -0.16 -15.52 -18.34
N GLU A 91 -0.76 -14.43 -18.82
CA GLU A 91 -0.14 -13.10 -18.91
C GLU A 91 -0.68 -12.18 -17.81
N VAL A 92 0.21 -11.69 -16.96
CA VAL A 92 -0.14 -10.78 -15.85
C VAL A 92 0.77 -9.55 -15.84
N ARG A 93 0.19 -8.40 -15.48
CA ARG A 93 0.89 -7.14 -15.22
C ARG A 93 0.90 -6.88 -13.72
N ILE A 94 2.09 -6.69 -13.16
CA ILE A 94 2.32 -6.31 -11.77
C ILE A 94 2.85 -4.87 -11.75
N ASP A 95 2.09 -3.93 -11.18
CA ASP A 95 2.57 -2.57 -11.00
C ASP A 95 3.16 -2.42 -9.60
N VAL A 96 4.39 -1.91 -9.52
CA VAL A 96 5.14 -1.77 -8.28
C VAL A 96 5.52 -0.31 -8.00
N ASN A 97 5.65 0.01 -6.72
CA ASN A 97 6.21 1.28 -6.28
C ASN A 97 7.75 1.22 -6.19
N LYS A 98 8.39 2.35 -5.82
CA LYS A 98 9.86 2.44 -5.67
C LYS A 98 10.47 1.49 -4.62
N LYS A 99 9.67 0.97 -3.70
CA LYS A 99 10.07 0.02 -2.65
C LYS A 99 9.79 -1.44 -3.04
N ASN A 100 9.48 -1.71 -4.31
CA ASN A 100 9.07 -3.02 -4.82
C ASN A 100 7.78 -3.56 -4.18
N GLU A 101 6.91 -2.70 -3.62
CA GLU A 101 5.60 -3.13 -3.11
C GLU A 101 4.58 -3.11 -4.25
N VAL A 102 3.74 -4.14 -4.31
CA VAL A 102 2.74 -4.29 -5.37
C VAL A 102 1.55 -3.38 -5.08
N ILE A 103 1.30 -2.45 -5.99
CA ILE A 103 0.16 -1.51 -5.90
C ILE A 103 -1.01 -1.95 -6.76
N ASN A 104 -0.76 -2.74 -7.81
CA ASN A 104 -1.79 -3.23 -8.72
C ASN A 104 -1.37 -4.55 -9.38
N LEU A 105 -2.35 -5.43 -9.61
CA LEU A 105 -2.17 -6.72 -10.27
C LEU A 105 -3.31 -6.92 -11.25
N LYS A 106 -2.98 -7.15 -12.53
CA LYS A 106 -3.96 -7.27 -13.60
C LYS A 106 -3.65 -8.44 -14.53
N GLY A 107 -4.64 -9.29 -14.78
CA GLY A 107 -4.59 -10.31 -15.84
C GLY A 107 -4.73 -9.63 -17.21
N MET A 108 -3.74 -9.83 -18.08
CA MET A 108 -3.71 -9.26 -19.44
C MET A 108 -4.43 -10.16 -20.44
N ASN A 109 -4.50 -11.46 -20.19
CA ASN A 109 -5.30 -12.44 -20.94
C ASN A 109 -6.28 -13.19 -20.01
N ASP A 110 -7.11 -14.09 -20.57
CA ASP A 110 -8.13 -14.80 -19.81
C ASP A 110 -7.52 -15.78 -18.79
N ASP A 111 -6.50 -16.55 -19.19
CA ASP A 111 -5.73 -17.40 -18.27
C ASP A 111 -5.11 -16.58 -17.13
N GLY A 112 -4.65 -15.35 -17.40
CA GLY A 112 -4.09 -14.44 -16.42
C GLY A 112 -5.12 -13.91 -15.43
N LYS A 113 -6.37 -13.70 -15.87
CA LYS A 113 -7.47 -13.38 -14.95
C LYS A 113 -7.78 -14.56 -14.04
N ASP A 114 -7.77 -15.77 -14.57
CA ASP A 114 -7.99 -17.00 -13.80
C ASP A 114 -6.85 -17.26 -12.80
N LEU A 115 -5.60 -16.99 -13.21
CA LEU A 115 -4.44 -17.08 -12.33
C LEU A 115 -4.56 -16.10 -11.16
N ILE A 116 -5.02 -14.86 -11.36
CA ILE A 116 -5.15 -13.90 -10.25
C ILE A 116 -6.50 -13.97 -9.52
N LEU A 117 -7.41 -14.83 -9.98
CA LEU A 117 -8.74 -14.96 -9.38
C LEU A 117 -8.62 -15.38 -7.92
N ASN A 118 -9.33 -14.66 -7.04
CA ASN A 118 -9.30 -14.85 -5.58
C ASN A 118 -7.90 -14.70 -4.93
N TYR A 119 -6.94 -14.09 -5.61
CA TYR A 119 -5.63 -13.82 -5.04
C TYR A 119 -5.57 -12.41 -4.41
N ASN A 120 -5.11 -12.34 -3.15
CA ASN A 120 -4.90 -11.06 -2.47
C ASN A 120 -3.42 -10.65 -2.57
N TYR A 121 -3.17 -9.60 -3.36
CA TYR A 121 -1.83 -9.03 -3.57
C TYR A 121 -1.52 -7.85 -2.63
N LYS A 122 -2.49 -7.40 -1.82
CA LYS A 122 -2.30 -6.24 -0.92
C LYS A 122 -1.23 -6.51 0.13
N ASP A 123 -0.45 -5.49 0.43
CA ASP A 123 0.62 -5.49 1.44
C ASP A 123 1.73 -6.54 1.19
N LYS A 124 1.91 -6.95 -0.08
CA LYS A 124 2.96 -7.87 -0.50
C LYS A 124 3.98 -7.18 -1.41
N ASN A 125 5.24 -7.59 -1.30
CA ASN A 125 6.29 -7.19 -2.23
C ASN A 125 6.23 -8.01 -3.53
N LEU A 126 6.93 -7.51 -4.54
CA LEU A 126 7.04 -8.12 -5.86
C LEU A 126 7.43 -9.60 -5.77
N ASP A 127 8.52 -9.92 -5.08
CA ASP A 127 9.06 -11.28 -4.97
C ASP A 127 8.00 -12.25 -4.43
N LYS A 128 7.32 -11.85 -3.33
CA LYS A 128 6.30 -12.71 -2.72
C LYS A 128 5.09 -12.90 -3.62
N VAL A 129 4.67 -11.85 -4.33
CA VAL A 129 3.57 -11.98 -5.30
C VAL A 129 3.96 -12.90 -6.44
N SER A 130 5.17 -12.80 -6.96
CA SER A 130 5.65 -13.64 -8.03
C SER A 130 5.78 -15.10 -7.61
N ASP A 131 6.31 -15.37 -6.41
CA ASP A 131 6.40 -16.72 -5.83
C ASP A 131 5.02 -17.37 -5.71
N ASP A 132 4.05 -16.64 -5.17
CA ASP A 132 2.67 -17.14 -5.01
C ASP A 132 1.99 -17.37 -6.37
N LEU A 133 2.27 -16.53 -7.37
CA LEU A 133 1.73 -16.68 -8.72
C LEU A 133 2.37 -17.86 -9.47
N ILE A 134 3.66 -18.10 -9.28
CA ILE A 134 4.37 -19.27 -9.81
C ILE A 134 3.79 -20.55 -9.23
N ASP A 135 3.61 -20.62 -7.91
CA ASP A 135 3.04 -21.78 -7.24
C ASP A 135 1.63 -22.06 -7.74
N LYS A 136 0.81 -21.01 -7.83
CA LYS A 136 -0.55 -21.13 -8.36
C LYS A 136 -0.54 -21.55 -9.84
N ALA A 137 0.41 -21.08 -10.63
CA ALA A 137 0.56 -21.49 -12.03
C ALA A 137 0.95 -22.97 -12.15
N ILE A 138 1.81 -23.48 -11.25
CA ILE A 138 2.14 -24.91 -11.19
C ILE A 138 0.91 -25.73 -10.78
N ASP A 139 0.22 -25.32 -9.71
CA ASP A 139 -0.97 -26.00 -9.19
C ASP A 139 -2.12 -26.06 -10.21
N MET A 140 -2.29 -25.01 -11.00
CA MET A 140 -3.29 -24.94 -12.08
C MET A 140 -2.83 -25.61 -13.38
N GLY A 141 -1.59 -26.11 -13.45
CA GLY A 141 -1.02 -26.77 -14.63
C GLY A 141 -0.59 -25.82 -15.76
N TYR A 142 -0.50 -24.53 -15.48
CA TYR A 142 0.02 -23.53 -16.41
C TYR A 142 1.55 -23.53 -16.49
N LEU A 143 2.26 -24.00 -15.46
CA LEU A 143 3.72 -24.12 -15.47
C LEU A 143 4.16 -25.56 -15.20
N TYR A 144 5.00 -26.09 -16.08
CA TYR A 144 5.55 -27.44 -16.02
C TYR A 144 6.92 -27.47 -16.71
N ASP A 145 7.65 -28.58 -16.54
CA ASP A 145 9.00 -28.75 -17.06
C ASP A 145 9.10 -28.54 -18.59
N GLY A 146 10.11 -27.79 -19.01
CA GLY A 146 10.39 -27.46 -20.41
C GLY A 146 9.63 -26.24 -20.94
N ARG A 147 8.82 -25.54 -20.13
CA ARG A 147 8.12 -24.33 -20.55
C ARG A 147 9.00 -23.07 -20.38
N THR A 148 8.79 -22.10 -21.25
CA THR A 148 9.48 -20.80 -21.21
C THR A 148 8.64 -19.77 -20.45
N ILE A 149 9.32 -18.96 -19.65
CA ILE A 149 8.81 -17.82 -18.92
C ILE A 149 9.43 -16.56 -19.51
N SER A 150 8.62 -15.65 -20.03
CA SER A 150 9.08 -14.35 -20.51
C SER A 150 8.75 -13.27 -19.50
N ILE A 151 9.74 -12.47 -19.09
CA ILE A 151 9.59 -11.40 -18.10
C ILE A 151 10.11 -10.09 -18.69
N SER A 152 9.26 -9.07 -18.74
CA SER A 152 9.62 -7.75 -19.27
C SER A 152 9.41 -6.67 -18.21
N PHE A 153 10.31 -5.70 -18.16
CA PHE A 153 10.25 -4.57 -17.24
C PHE A 153 10.00 -3.27 -18.01
N GLU A 154 8.95 -2.54 -17.66
CA GLU A 154 8.66 -1.22 -18.24
C GLU A 154 8.64 -0.17 -17.13
N GLY A 155 9.46 0.88 -17.27
CA GLY A 155 9.55 1.95 -16.29
C GLY A 155 10.31 3.17 -16.83
N LYS A 156 10.25 4.28 -16.10
CA LYS A 156 10.89 5.55 -16.52
C LYS A 156 12.37 5.66 -16.13
N ASP A 157 12.83 4.83 -15.20
CA ASP A 157 14.15 4.93 -14.60
C ASP A 157 14.99 3.71 -14.95
N SER A 158 15.92 3.89 -15.89
CA SER A 158 16.76 2.82 -16.42
C SER A 158 17.71 2.23 -15.37
N GLU A 159 18.19 3.02 -14.41
CA GLU A 159 19.13 2.56 -13.38
C GLU A 159 18.41 1.67 -12.36
N TRP A 160 17.22 2.09 -11.93
CA TRP A 160 16.38 1.26 -11.09
C TRP A 160 15.96 -0.03 -11.82
N ILE A 161 15.56 0.06 -13.09
CA ILE A 161 15.18 -1.13 -13.88
C ILE A 161 16.35 -2.12 -13.92
N ALA A 162 17.57 -1.67 -14.24
CA ALA A 162 18.73 -2.55 -14.31
C ALA A 162 19.04 -3.24 -12.97
N THR A 163 18.92 -2.49 -11.86
CA THR A 163 19.19 -3.02 -10.51
C THR A 163 18.11 -4.03 -10.11
N THR A 164 16.84 -3.63 -10.18
CA THR A 164 15.69 -4.47 -9.81
C THR A 164 15.60 -5.71 -10.71
N LYS A 165 15.90 -5.59 -12.00
CA LYS A 165 15.94 -6.73 -12.92
C LYS A 165 16.95 -7.77 -12.45
N ASN A 166 18.19 -7.37 -12.16
CA ASN A 166 19.24 -8.31 -11.72
C ASN A 166 18.88 -9.02 -10.40
N GLU A 167 18.36 -8.28 -9.43
CA GLU A 167 17.92 -8.84 -8.14
C GLU A 167 16.76 -9.82 -8.33
N TYR A 168 15.74 -9.40 -9.09
CA TYR A 168 14.55 -10.21 -9.34
C TYR A 168 14.85 -11.46 -10.17
N SER A 169 15.73 -11.36 -11.20
CA SER A 169 16.18 -12.51 -11.97
C SER A 169 16.83 -13.58 -11.09
N LYS A 170 17.68 -13.16 -10.14
CA LYS A 170 18.30 -14.09 -9.18
C LYS A 170 17.28 -14.73 -8.26
N HIS A 171 16.34 -13.95 -7.74
CA HIS A 171 15.28 -14.44 -6.87
C HIS A 171 14.44 -15.52 -7.56
N ILE A 172 13.91 -15.21 -8.75
CA ILE A 172 13.06 -16.13 -9.52
C ILE A 172 13.83 -17.39 -9.94
N ASN A 173 15.08 -17.25 -10.37
CA ASN A 173 15.93 -18.39 -10.69
C ASN A 173 16.09 -19.33 -9.49
N ASN A 174 16.43 -18.78 -8.31
CA ASN A 174 16.58 -19.59 -7.10
C ASN A 174 15.25 -20.25 -6.69
N TYR A 175 14.13 -19.53 -6.84
CA TYR A 175 12.81 -20.05 -6.47
C TYR A 175 12.35 -21.20 -7.35
N LEU A 176 12.67 -21.16 -8.65
CA LEU A 176 12.27 -22.17 -9.62
C LEU A 176 13.19 -23.40 -9.67
N GLN A 177 14.48 -23.24 -9.30
CA GLN A 177 15.48 -24.32 -9.33
C GLN A 177 15.02 -25.62 -8.63
N ASP A 178 14.29 -25.48 -7.53
CA ASP A 178 13.83 -26.62 -6.72
C ASP A 178 12.43 -27.13 -7.11
N LYS A 179 11.75 -26.47 -8.07
CA LYS A 179 10.34 -26.73 -8.39
C LYS A 179 10.11 -27.25 -9.80
N VAL A 180 10.67 -26.59 -10.81
CA VAL A 180 10.40 -26.87 -12.22
C VAL A 180 11.59 -26.50 -13.12
N SER A 181 11.84 -27.27 -14.16
CA SER A 181 12.84 -26.96 -15.18
C SER A 181 12.25 -26.01 -16.22
N VAL A 182 12.62 -24.72 -16.18
CA VAL A 182 12.01 -23.70 -17.05
C VAL A 182 13.06 -22.78 -17.65
N THR A 183 12.80 -22.30 -18.87
CA THR A 183 13.67 -21.30 -19.53
C THR A 183 13.15 -19.90 -19.24
N ILE A 184 13.97 -19.01 -18.66
CA ILE A 184 13.55 -17.63 -18.39
C ILE A 184 14.15 -16.71 -19.46
N GLN A 185 13.29 -15.99 -20.17
CA GLN A 185 13.66 -14.97 -21.16
C GLN A 185 13.32 -13.59 -20.60
N PHE A 186 14.27 -12.66 -20.68
CA PHE A 186 14.02 -11.26 -20.35
C PHE A 186 14.02 -10.44 -21.65
N ASP A 187 12.93 -9.71 -21.90
CA ASP A 187 12.78 -8.91 -23.11
C ASP A 187 13.50 -7.56 -22.91
N ASP A 188 14.65 -7.38 -23.57
CA ASP A 188 15.34 -6.10 -23.77
C ASP A 188 16.17 -6.17 -25.07
N GLU A 189 16.27 -5.03 -25.78
CA GLU A 189 17.06 -4.84 -27.03
C GLU A 189 18.55 -5.21 -26.89
N ASP A 190 19.07 -5.33 -25.66
CA ASP A 190 20.40 -5.84 -25.35
C ASP A 190 20.29 -7.15 -24.54
N SER A 191 20.10 -8.25 -25.28
CA SER A 191 19.87 -9.59 -24.74
C SER A 191 21.10 -10.17 -24.02
N TYR A 192 20.91 -10.65 -22.79
CA TYR A 192 21.67 -11.78 -22.26
C TYR A 192 20.73 -13.00 -22.22
N GLU A 193 20.95 -13.97 -23.11
CA GLU A 193 20.34 -15.30 -22.97
C GLU A 193 20.97 -16.00 -21.76
N ILE A 194 20.18 -16.22 -20.69
CA ILE A 194 20.58 -17.14 -19.63
C ILE A 194 20.13 -18.54 -20.08
N ILE A 195 20.98 -19.23 -20.83
CA ILE A 195 20.80 -20.65 -21.18
C ILE A 195 21.22 -21.47 -19.95
N ILE A 196 20.25 -22.02 -19.22
CA ILE A 196 20.52 -22.97 -18.13
C ILE A 196 20.48 -24.39 -18.73
N PRO A 197 21.56 -25.18 -18.65
CA PRO A 197 21.56 -26.53 -19.18
C PRO A 197 20.64 -27.44 -18.37
N VAL A 198 19.83 -28.22 -19.09
CA VAL A 198 19.04 -29.32 -18.55
C VAL A 198 20.00 -30.41 -18.08
N ASN A 199 20.13 -30.61 -16.77
CA ASN A 199 20.78 -31.82 -16.28
C ASN A 199 19.72 -32.88 -16.01
N ASN A 200 19.33 -33.56 -17.09
CA ASN A 200 18.54 -34.78 -17.05
C ASN A 200 19.55 -35.93 -16.86
N ASN A 201 19.75 -36.36 -15.61
CA ASN A 201 20.31 -37.65 -15.17
C ASN A 201 20.41 -37.55 -13.63
N GLN A 202 19.54 -38.18 -12.83
CA GLN A 202 19.57 -39.63 -12.61
C GLN A 202 20.91 -40.25 -13.01
N PHE A 203 21.89 -40.15 -12.12
CA PHE A 203 22.88 -41.22 -12.01
C PHE A 203 22.53 -42.00 -10.76
N GLU A 204 21.83 -43.11 -11.02
CA GLU A 204 21.83 -44.30 -10.18
C GLU A 204 23.25 -44.65 -9.73
N ASP A 205 23.31 -45.25 -8.55
CA ASP A 205 24.44 -45.97 -7.96
C ASP A 205 25.35 -46.68 -8.97
N ASN A 206 26.66 -46.71 -8.69
CA ASN A 206 27.34 -47.98 -8.48
C ASN A 206 28.71 -47.80 -7.80
N HIS A 207 28.78 -48.35 -6.59
CA HIS A 207 30.00 -48.86 -5.95
C HIS A 207 30.80 -49.75 -6.90
N TYR A 208 32.09 -49.47 -7.10
CA TYR A 208 33.22 -50.42 -7.12
C TYR A 208 34.48 -49.55 -6.89
N GLY A 209 35.39 -49.82 -5.97
CA GLY A 209 35.98 -51.13 -5.69
C GLY A 209 37.38 -51.14 -6.31
N ASP A 210 38.36 -50.86 -5.46
CA ASP A 210 39.81 -51.05 -5.57
C ASP A 210 40.27 -52.19 -6.50
N SER A 211 41.31 -51.95 -7.32
CA SER A 211 42.44 -52.88 -7.55
C SER A 211 43.44 -52.39 -8.61
N ASP A 212 44.68 -52.20 -8.14
CA ASP A 212 45.98 -52.47 -8.76
C ASP A 212 46.08 -52.93 -10.22
N TYR A 213 46.98 -52.29 -10.98
CA TYR A 213 47.68 -52.92 -12.09
C TYR A 213 49.19 -52.72 -11.94
N ASP A 214 49.83 -53.81 -11.53
CA ASP A 214 51.26 -54.08 -11.62
C ASP A 214 51.49 -55.04 -12.82
N ASP A 215 52.66 -54.91 -13.43
CA ASP A 215 53.36 -55.82 -14.36
C ASP A 215 52.69 -56.34 -15.67
N SER A 216 53.35 -56.09 -16.81
CA SER A 216 54.33 -57.05 -17.36
C SER A 216 54.77 -56.75 -18.81
N ASP A 217 56.11 -56.78 -18.98
CA ASP A 217 56.91 -57.34 -20.07
C ASP A 217 56.47 -57.25 -21.54
N TYR A 218 57.31 -56.57 -22.34
CA TYR A 218 57.55 -56.99 -23.72
C TYR A 218 59.02 -56.81 -24.17
N GLY A 219 59.72 -57.93 -24.26
CA GLY A 219 60.91 -58.21 -25.07
C GLY A 219 60.93 -59.73 -25.32
N PRO A 220 61.42 -60.26 -26.46
CA PRO A 220 62.79 -60.00 -26.90
C PRO A 220 63.02 -59.90 -28.44
N ASN A 221 64.28 -59.59 -28.73
CA ASN A 221 65.00 -59.40 -29.99
C ASN A 221 64.83 -60.45 -31.12
N ASN A 222 65.17 -60.00 -32.34
CA ASN A 222 66.32 -60.43 -33.17
C ASN A 222 65.97 -60.99 -34.55
N ASP A 223 66.28 -60.25 -35.62
CA ASP A 223 66.57 -60.79 -36.95
C ASP A 223 67.86 -60.13 -37.48
N GLY A 224 68.92 -60.95 -37.49
CA GLY A 224 70.19 -60.79 -38.16
C GLY A 224 70.68 -62.17 -38.57
#